data_AF-A0A109UWF6-F1
#
_entry.id   AF-A0A109UWF6-F1
#
_cell.length_a   1.000
_cell.length_b   1.000
_cell.length_c   1.000
_cell.angle_alpha   90.00
_cell.angle_beta   90.00
_cell.angle_gamma   90.00
#
_symmetry.space_group_name_H-M   'P 1'
#
loop_
_entity.id
_entity.type
_entity.pdbx_description
1 polymer ?
#
loop_
_entity_poly.entity_id
_entity_poly.type
_entity_poly.pdbx_seq_one_letter_code
_entity_poly.pdbx_strand_id
1 'polypeptide(L)'
;MPKLTPTGHRTVPLSLIQRQIQRTGSPSAKAAAAKAAGAQLLAGSFKDLGSMFSLLQSSEDDELEIKQRAEANLSMVRSGEAEHVLRQKYCVRDGEPCSANLLLAKFPGTRDEQDLIQIGVSEMNSRVWKEVPDVWKQIAYFQAFGPWGPRKGISFTGKPEDFFAKDKKQLWSCTKFRQQDLTKMNQLIDPISRWILFAGAVLSSIAIIMDLKRRRHSDDAMVTVLDDLYIESKTD
;
A
#
# COMPACT_ATOMS: atom_id res chain seq x y z
N MET A 1 8.81 -68.24 -21.69
CA MET A 1 7.99 -67.13 -21.18
C MET A 1 7.54 -66.25 -22.35
N PRO A 2 6.23 -66.06 -22.53
CA PRO A 2 5.71 -64.77 -22.97
C PRO A 2 4.74 -64.21 -21.91
N LYS A 3 4.95 -62.94 -21.54
CA LYS A 3 4.16 -62.19 -20.56
C LYS A 3 2.79 -61.83 -21.14
N LEU A 4 1.71 -62.22 -20.46
CA LEU A 4 0.37 -61.65 -20.65
C LEU A 4 0.33 -60.26 -20.01
N THR A 5 0.14 -59.22 -20.81
CA THR A 5 -0.18 -57.88 -20.31
C THR A 5 -1.71 -57.70 -20.22
N PRO A 6 -2.20 -56.99 -19.20
CA PRO A 6 -3.64 -56.81 -18.96
C PRO A 6 -4.27 -55.91 -20.02
N THR A 7 -5.51 -56.26 -20.41
CA THR A 7 -6.36 -55.56 -21.37
C THR A 7 -6.55 -54.10 -20.98
N GLY A 8 -5.91 -53.18 -21.71
CA GLY A 8 -6.25 -51.77 -21.65
C GLY A 8 -7.70 -51.57 -22.07
N HIS A 9 -8.48 -50.89 -21.23
CA HIS A 9 -9.81 -50.41 -21.57
C HIS A 9 -9.71 -49.57 -22.85
N ARG A 10 -10.13 -50.15 -23.98
CA ARG A 10 -10.32 -49.41 -25.24
C ARG A 10 -11.45 -48.43 -25.02
N THR A 11 -11.11 -47.19 -24.72
CA THR A 11 -12.04 -46.08 -24.78
C THR A 11 -12.49 -45.92 -26.23
N VAL A 12 -13.78 -46.07 -26.46
CA VAL A 12 -14.38 -45.92 -27.79
C VAL A 12 -14.12 -44.48 -28.26
N PRO A 13 -13.60 -44.26 -29.48
CA PRO A 13 -13.34 -42.91 -29.96
C PRO A 13 -14.64 -42.10 -30.00
N LEU A 14 -14.59 -40.89 -29.46
CA LEU A 14 -15.74 -39.97 -29.30
C LEU A 14 -16.54 -39.77 -30.60
N SER A 15 -15.87 -39.85 -31.75
CA SER A 15 -16.49 -39.74 -33.08
C SER A 15 -17.50 -40.86 -33.38
N LEU A 16 -17.30 -42.07 -32.84
CA LEU A 16 -18.25 -43.19 -32.99
C LEU A 16 -19.46 -43.01 -32.08
N ILE A 17 -19.25 -42.53 -30.85
CA ILE A 17 -20.32 -42.22 -29.90
C ILE A 17 -21.19 -41.10 -30.46
N GLN A 18 -20.59 -40.06 -31.03
CA GLN A 18 -21.29 -38.91 -31.61
C GLN A 18 -22.12 -39.31 -32.84
N ARG A 19 -21.63 -40.22 -33.68
CA ARG A 19 -22.40 -40.79 -34.80
C ARG A 19 -23.55 -41.70 -34.33
N GLN A 20 -23.39 -42.45 -33.24
CA GLN A 20 -24.48 -43.25 -32.66
C GLN A 20 -25.56 -42.38 -31.99
N ILE A 21 -25.17 -41.27 -31.36
CA ILE A 21 -26.09 -40.28 -30.78
C ILE A 21 -26.95 -39.61 -31.87
N GLN A 22 -26.34 -39.24 -33.00
CA GLN A 22 -27.07 -38.70 -34.14
C GLN A 22 -28.05 -39.71 -34.76
N ARG A 23 -27.72 -41.00 -34.76
CA ARG A 23 -28.60 -42.06 -35.29
C ARG A 23 -29.75 -42.45 -34.36
N THR A 24 -29.57 -42.36 -33.04
CA THR A 24 -30.55 -42.88 -32.06
C THR A 24 -31.58 -41.85 -31.61
N GLY A 25 -31.40 -40.56 -31.93
CA GLY A 25 -32.43 -39.53 -31.72
C GLY A 25 -32.93 -39.39 -30.27
N SER A 26 -32.21 -39.95 -29.29
CA SER A 26 -32.64 -39.98 -27.89
C SER A 26 -32.57 -38.57 -27.28
N PRO A 27 -33.64 -38.09 -26.60
CA PRO A 27 -33.66 -36.78 -25.97
C PRO A 27 -32.59 -36.62 -24.87
N SER A 28 -32.09 -37.71 -24.27
CA SER A 28 -30.98 -37.64 -23.29
C SER A 28 -29.63 -37.35 -23.94
N ALA A 29 -29.45 -37.72 -25.21
CA ALA A 29 -28.19 -37.54 -25.93
C ALA A 29 -28.02 -36.14 -26.52
N LYS A 30 -29.13 -35.45 -26.84
CA LYS A 30 -29.11 -34.00 -27.16
C LYS A 30 -28.69 -33.16 -25.96
N ALA A 31 -29.13 -33.52 -24.75
CA ALA A 31 -28.71 -32.85 -23.52
C ALA A 31 -27.22 -33.09 -23.22
N ALA A 32 -26.71 -34.30 -23.44
CA ALA A 32 -25.29 -34.61 -23.29
C ALA A 32 -24.41 -33.90 -24.35
N ALA A 33 -24.88 -33.82 -25.60
CA ALA A 33 -24.19 -33.09 -26.67
C ALA A 33 -24.20 -31.56 -26.43
N ALA A 34 -25.29 -31.00 -25.91
CA ALA A 34 -25.34 -29.58 -25.52
C ALA A 34 -24.41 -29.28 -24.32
N LYS A 35 -24.30 -30.21 -23.36
CA LYS A 35 -23.38 -30.10 -22.23
C LYS A 35 -21.91 -30.27 -22.64
N ALA A 36 -21.63 -31.15 -23.60
CA ALA A 36 -20.30 -31.32 -24.19
C ALA A 36 -19.89 -30.14 -25.10
N ALA A 37 -20.84 -29.57 -25.85
CA ALA A 37 -20.64 -28.35 -26.65
C ALA A 37 -20.40 -27.13 -25.73
N GLY A 38 -21.14 -27.01 -24.63
CA GLY A 38 -20.89 -26.01 -23.60
C GLY A 38 -19.51 -26.17 -22.94
N ALA A 39 -19.10 -27.41 -22.64
CA ALA A 39 -17.78 -27.69 -22.08
C ALA A 39 -16.64 -27.43 -23.08
N GLN A 40 -16.84 -27.68 -24.38
CA GLN A 40 -15.87 -27.33 -25.44
C GLN A 40 -15.78 -25.83 -25.67
N LEU A 41 -16.88 -25.09 -25.57
CA LEU A 41 -16.88 -23.62 -25.64
C LEU A 41 -16.16 -23.02 -24.44
N LEU A 42 -16.40 -23.54 -23.23
CA LEU A 42 -15.68 -23.10 -22.02
C LEU A 42 -14.18 -23.44 -22.12
N ALA A 43 -13.83 -24.66 -22.55
CA ALA A 43 -12.43 -25.04 -22.74
C ALA A 43 -11.72 -24.20 -23.82
N GLY A 44 -12.43 -23.82 -24.89
CA GLY A 44 -11.96 -22.86 -25.88
C GLY A 44 -11.70 -21.49 -25.29
N SER A 45 -12.64 -20.94 -24.50
CA SER A 45 -12.45 -19.67 -23.81
C SER A 45 -11.33 -19.69 -22.77
N PHE A 46 -11.13 -20.79 -22.05
CA PHE A 46 -9.99 -20.93 -21.12
C PHE A 46 -8.65 -21.03 -21.84
N LYS A 47 -8.61 -21.66 -23.02
CA LYS A 47 -7.41 -21.71 -23.86
C LYS A 47 -7.08 -20.34 -24.45
N ASP A 48 -8.08 -19.57 -24.85
CA ASP A 48 -7.89 -18.20 -25.32
C ASP A 48 -7.43 -17.26 -24.20
N LEU A 49 -8.02 -17.37 -23.01
CA LEU A 49 -7.53 -16.66 -21.82
C LEU A 49 -6.08 -17.05 -21.50
N GLY A 50 -5.73 -18.34 -21.53
CA GLY A 50 -4.35 -18.81 -21.33
C GLY A 50 -3.37 -18.29 -22.40
N SER A 51 -3.82 -18.17 -23.65
CA SER A 51 -3.05 -17.60 -24.76
C SER A 51 -2.74 -16.13 -24.57
N MET A 52 -3.65 -15.35 -23.96
CA MET A 52 -3.42 -13.94 -23.67
C MET A 52 -2.33 -13.73 -22.61
N PHE A 53 -2.08 -14.70 -21.73
CA PHE A 53 -0.99 -14.65 -20.76
C PHE A 53 0.35 -15.17 -21.30
N SER A 54 0.34 -16.00 -22.35
CA SER A 54 1.58 -16.52 -22.96
C SER A 54 2.34 -15.48 -23.81
N LEU A 55 1.66 -14.44 -24.30
CA LEU A 55 2.30 -13.35 -25.04
C LEU A 55 3.08 -12.36 -24.15
N LEU A 56 3.01 -12.50 -22.82
CA LEU A 56 3.77 -11.71 -21.86
C LEU A 56 5.09 -12.39 -21.44
N GLN A 57 5.46 -13.52 -22.03
CA GLN A 57 6.83 -14.02 -21.93
C GLN A 57 7.73 -13.08 -22.72
N SER A 58 8.19 -12.02 -22.06
CA SER A 58 9.31 -11.22 -22.55
C SER A 58 10.48 -12.16 -22.80
N SER A 59 11.31 -11.86 -23.80
CA SER A 59 12.50 -12.68 -24.03
C SER A 59 13.37 -12.67 -22.76
N GLU A 60 14.13 -13.74 -22.51
CA GLU A 60 15.06 -13.78 -21.35
C GLU A 60 16.02 -12.59 -21.36
N ASP A 61 16.30 -12.03 -22.54
CA ASP A 61 17.12 -10.84 -22.75
C ASP A 61 16.42 -9.57 -22.22
N ASP A 62 15.12 -9.40 -22.52
CA ASP A 62 14.32 -8.29 -22.00
C ASP A 62 14.23 -8.33 -20.45
N GLU A 63 14.10 -9.52 -19.86
CA GLU A 63 14.08 -9.65 -18.39
C GLU A 63 15.40 -9.22 -17.75
N LEU A 64 16.52 -9.53 -18.42
CA LEU A 64 17.85 -9.18 -17.94
C LEU A 64 18.07 -7.66 -18.01
N GLU A 65 17.65 -7.02 -19.09
CA GLU A 65 17.71 -5.57 -19.24
C GLU A 65 16.86 -4.85 -18.18
N ILE A 66 15.63 -5.34 -17.92
CA ILE A 66 14.75 -4.79 -16.88
C ILE A 66 15.40 -4.87 -15.49
N LYS A 67 16.05 -6.01 -15.17
CA LYS A 67 16.76 -6.18 -13.89
C LYS A 67 17.94 -5.22 -13.76
N GLN A 68 18.77 -5.12 -14.79
CA GLN A 68 19.91 -4.20 -14.79
C GLN A 68 19.47 -2.75 -14.62
N ARG A 69 18.39 -2.35 -15.29
CA ARG A 69 17.79 -1.02 -15.14
C ARG A 69 17.30 -0.77 -13.71
N ALA A 70 16.61 -1.75 -13.12
CA ALA A 70 16.11 -1.64 -11.76
C ALA A 70 17.26 -1.50 -10.74
N GLU A 71 18.34 -2.26 -10.92
CA GLU A 71 19.55 -2.15 -10.10
C GLU A 71 20.26 -0.80 -10.25
N ALA A 72 20.36 -0.28 -11.49
CA ALA A 72 20.92 1.04 -11.74
C ALA A 72 20.10 2.13 -11.05
N ASN A 73 18.77 2.09 -11.18
CA ASN A 73 17.86 3.03 -10.51
C ASN A 73 17.98 2.94 -8.99
N LEU A 74 18.07 1.73 -8.42
CA LEU A 74 18.25 1.54 -6.98
C LEU A 74 19.58 2.11 -6.51
N SER A 75 20.65 1.98 -7.30
CA SER A 75 21.96 2.56 -6.98
C SER A 75 21.89 4.09 -6.93
N MET A 76 21.15 4.73 -7.86
CA MET A 76 20.93 6.19 -7.87
C MET A 76 20.10 6.66 -6.68
N VAL A 77 19.12 5.86 -6.23
CA VAL A 77 18.34 6.17 -5.03
C VAL A 77 19.21 6.13 -3.79
N ARG A 78 20.10 5.13 -3.69
CA ARG A 78 21.00 4.97 -2.54
C ARG A 78 22.12 5.99 -2.50
N SER A 79 22.62 6.43 -3.67
CA SER A 79 23.64 7.48 -3.77
C SER A 79 23.11 8.88 -3.46
N GLY A 80 21.78 9.07 -3.44
CA GLY A 80 21.14 10.38 -3.28
C GLY A 80 21.05 11.20 -4.58
N GLU A 81 21.59 10.70 -5.68
CA GLU A 81 21.53 11.37 -6.99
C GLU A 81 20.08 11.48 -7.49
N ALA A 82 19.27 10.43 -7.27
CA ALA A 82 17.86 10.44 -7.60
C ALA A 82 17.12 11.61 -6.93
N GLU A 83 17.50 11.95 -5.70
CA GLU A 83 16.92 13.08 -5.00
C GLU A 83 17.23 14.39 -5.75
N HIS A 84 18.49 14.61 -6.14
CA HIS A 84 18.88 15.80 -6.90
C HIS A 84 18.08 15.95 -8.21
N VAL A 85 17.92 14.85 -8.95
CA VAL A 85 17.13 14.83 -10.19
C VAL A 85 15.66 15.18 -9.92
N LEU A 86 15.07 14.60 -8.89
CA LEU A 86 13.69 14.86 -8.50
C LEU A 86 13.47 16.29 -8.03
N ARG A 87 14.40 16.84 -7.24
CA ARG A 87 14.38 18.24 -6.80
C ARG A 87 14.42 19.18 -8.00
N GLN A 88 15.27 18.91 -8.99
CA GLN A 88 15.39 19.76 -10.18
C GLN A 88 14.15 19.68 -11.09
N LYS A 89 13.57 18.49 -11.28
CA LYS A 89 12.44 18.30 -12.21
C LYS A 89 11.10 18.67 -11.62
N TYR A 90 10.87 18.34 -10.35
CA TYR A 90 9.58 18.51 -9.67
C TYR A 90 9.58 19.69 -8.70
N CYS A 91 10.72 20.38 -8.55
CA CYS A 91 10.91 21.50 -7.64
C CYS A 91 10.49 21.16 -6.20
N VAL A 92 11.16 20.15 -5.66
CA VAL A 92 10.94 19.66 -4.31
C VAL A 92 12.08 20.21 -3.47
N ARG A 93 11.85 21.24 -2.64
CA ARG A 93 12.93 21.92 -1.89
C ARG A 93 12.60 21.97 -0.40
N ASP A 94 13.64 21.86 0.44
CA ASP A 94 13.50 22.08 1.87
C ASP A 94 13.42 23.58 2.15
N GLY A 95 12.28 24.03 2.67
CA GLY A 95 12.15 25.35 3.29
C GLY A 95 11.77 26.51 2.37
N GLU A 96 11.78 26.36 1.05
CA GLU A 96 11.23 27.36 0.12
C GLU A 96 9.89 26.88 -0.47
N PRO A 97 8.86 27.74 -0.52
CA PRO A 97 7.56 27.37 -1.06
C PRO A 97 7.70 27.17 -2.58
N CYS A 98 7.90 25.92 -3.01
CA CYS A 98 7.84 25.65 -4.43
C CYS A 98 6.40 25.54 -4.93
N SER A 99 6.12 26.15 -6.08
CA SER A 99 4.83 26.03 -6.74
C SER A 99 4.61 24.60 -7.18
N ALA A 100 3.70 23.90 -6.53
CA ALA A 100 3.32 22.54 -6.93
C ALA A 100 2.64 22.47 -8.32
N ASN A 101 2.37 23.62 -8.95
CA ASN A 101 2.13 23.73 -10.39
C ASN A 101 3.15 22.96 -11.24
N LEU A 102 4.44 22.99 -10.89
CA LEU A 102 5.47 22.30 -11.67
C LEU A 102 5.33 20.78 -11.55
N LEU A 103 4.99 20.32 -10.34
CA LEU A 103 4.77 18.92 -10.04
C LEU A 103 3.47 18.43 -10.70
N LEU A 104 2.40 19.22 -10.66
CA LEU A 104 1.14 18.95 -11.38
C LEU A 104 1.32 18.90 -12.90
N ALA A 105 2.18 19.75 -13.46
CA ALA A 105 2.38 19.83 -14.90
C ALA A 105 3.27 18.70 -15.45
N LYS A 106 4.28 18.28 -14.69
CA LYS A 106 5.31 17.35 -15.17
C LYS A 106 5.10 15.91 -14.70
N PHE A 107 4.39 15.68 -13.60
CA PHE A 107 4.22 14.33 -13.05
C PHE A 107 3.23 13.50 -13.87
N PRO A 108 3.48 12.19 -14.08
CA PRO A 108 4.61 11.38 -13.56
C PRO A 108 5.88 11.37 -14.43
N GLY A 109 5.95 12.20 -15.47
CA GLY A 109 7.13 12.31 -16.33
C GLY A 109 7.28 11.14 -17.31
N THR A 110 8.53 10.87 -17.72
CA THR A 110 8.87 9.76 -18.61
C THR A 110 8.74 8.40 -17.92
N ARG A 111 8.76 7.30 -18.68
CA ARG A 111 8.70 5.94 -18.12
C ARG A 111 9.87 5.67 -17.16
N ASP A 112 11.04 6.18 -17.50
CA ASP A 112 12.26 6.02 -16.69
C ASP A 112 12.13 6.73 -15.34
N GLU A 113 11.48 7.89 -15.32
CA GLU A 113 11.18 8.62 -14.10
C GLU A 113 10.15 7.89 -13.24
N GLN A 114 9.14 7.29 -13.88
CA GLN A 114 8.15 6.47 -13.18
C GLN A 114 8.81 5.27 -12.49
N ASP A 115 9.70 4.57 -13.20
CA ASP A 115 10.45 3.44 -12.66
C ASP A 115 11.34 3.89 -11.49
N LEU A 116 12.05 5.02 -11.64
CA LEU A 116 12.88 5.59 -10.59
C LEU A 116 12.06 5.99 -9.35
N ILE A 117 10.92 6.65 -9.54
CA ILE A 117 10.02 7.06 -8.46
C ILE A 117 9.45 5.82 -7.77
N GLN A 118 9.01 4.81 -8.51
CA GLN A 118 8.43 3.59 -7.94
C GLN A 118 9.45 2.81 -7.12
N ILE A 119 10.66 2.61 -7.65
CA ILE A 119 11.76 1.95 -6.92
C ILE A 119 12.15 2.77 -5.70
N GLY A 120 12.28 4.09 -5.85
CA GLY A 120 12.65 4.99 -4.77
C GLY A 120 11.63 5.02 -3.63
N VAL A 121 10.34 5.12 -3.95
CA VAL A 121 9.26 5.09 -2.95
C VAL A 121 9.21 3.72 -2.26
N SER A 122 9.41 2.62 -2.99
CA SER A 122 9.49 1.28 -2.39
C SER A 122 10.67 1.15 -1.41
N GLU A 123 11.86 1.62 -1.79
CA GLU A 123 13.04 1.61 -0.92
C GLU A 123 12.83 2.49 0.31
N MET A 124 12.25 3.68 0.16
CA MET A 124 12.02 4.60 1.28
C MET A 124 10.96 4.11 2.26
N ASN A 125 9.95 3.38 1.78
CA ASN A 125 8.94 2.76 2.64
C ASN A 125 9.50 1.65 3.55
N SER A 126 10.68 1.09 3.21
CA SER A 126 11.37 0.13 4.08
C SER A 126 12.11 0.77 5.25
N ARG A 127 12.31 2.10 5.23
CA ARG A 127 13.05 2.85 6.24
C ARG A 127 12.15 3.41 7.33
N VAL A 128 12.74 3.81 8.45
CA VAL A 128 12.02 4.53 9.50
C VAL A 128 11.55 5.87 8.96
N TRP A 129 10.24 6.18 9.07
CA TRP A 129 9.64 7.38 8.48
C TRP A 129 10.34 8.70 8.83
N LYS A 130 10.94 8.79 10.03
CA LYS A 130 11.69 9.96 10.48
C LYS A 130 12.99 10.19 9.68
N GLU A 131 13.59 9.13 9.16
CA GLU A 131 14.86 9.14 8.42
C GLU A 131 14.65 9.37 6.93
N VAL A 132 13.41 9.23 6.44
CA VAL A 132 13.07 9.46 5.03
C VAL A 132 13.19 10.95 4.71
N PRO A 133 13.92 11.35 3.64
CA PRO A 133 13.98 12.73 3.22
C PRO A 133 12.60 13.28 2.83
N ASP A 134 12.34 14.56 3.10
CA ASP A 134 11.02 15.16 2.87
C ASP A 134 10.61 15.13 1.39
N VAL A 135 11.58 15.18 0.47
CA VAL A 135 11.36 15.02 -0.97
C VAL A 135 10.62 13.72 -1.29
N TRP A 136 11.09 12.62 -0.71
CA TRP A 136 10.51 11.29 -0.93
C TRP A 136 9.14 11.16 -0.29
N LYS A 137 8.91 11.78 0.88
CA LYS A 137 7.59 11.82 1.51
C LYS A 137 6.58 12.53 0.62
N GLN A 138 6.97 13.66 0.04
CA GLN A 138 6.11 14.46 -0.83
C GLN A 138 5.80 13.73 -2.14
N ILE A 139 6.81 13.10 -2.75
CA ILE A 139 6.62 12.31 -3.98
C ILE A 139 5.78 11.07 -3.72
N ALA A 140 6.03 10.33 -2.63
CA ALA A 140 5.23 9.16 -2.25
C ALA A 140 3.76 9.56 -2.01
N TYR A 141 3.53 10.66 -1.32
CA TYR A 141 2.18 11.19 -1.13
C TYR A 141 1.52 11.55 -2.46
N PHE A 142 2.22 12.27 -3.35
CA PHE A 142 1.67 12.66 -4.64
C PHE A 142 1.44 11.46 -5.58
N GLN A 143 2.31 10.45 -5.54
CA GLN A 143 2.10 9.20 -6.25
C GLN A 143 0.82 8.51 -5.75
N ALA A 144 0.61 8.44 -4.43
CA ALA A 144 -0.54 7.76 -3.84
C ALA A 144 -1.86 8.54 -3.99
N PHE A 145 -1.84 9.87 -3.84
CA PHE A 145 -3.04 10.71 -3.69
C PHE A 145 -3.08 11.91 -4.65
N GLY A 146 -2.10 12.06 -5.54
CA GLY A 146 -2.08 13.16 -6.50
C GLY A 146 -3.15 13.03 -7.59
N PRO A 147 -3.52 14.15 -8.24
CA PRO A 147 -4.51 14.21 -9.31
C PRO A 147 -3.92 13.75 -10.66
N TRP A 148 -3.36 12.55 -10.71
CA TRP A 148 -2.77 11.95 -11.91
C TRP A 148 -3.41 10.58 -12.22
N GLY A 149 -3.20 10.10 -13.44
CA GLY A 149 -3.79 8.84 -13.91
C GLY A 149 -5.33 8.85 -13.84
N PRO A 150 -5.98 7.87 -13.21
CA PRO A 150 -7.44 7.83 -13.04
C PRO A 150 -8.01 9.01 -12.24
N ARG A 151 -7.18 9.71 -11.47
CA ARG A 151 -7.57 10.85 -10.63
C ARG A 151 -7.34 12.19 -11.31
N LYS A 152 -7.01 12.21 -12.60
CA LYS A 152 -6.80 13.44 -13.35
C LYS A 152 -8.08 14.30 -13.34
N GLY A 153 -7.94 15.57 -12.94
CA GLY A 153 -9.07 16.50 -12.83
C GLY A 153 -9.83 16.43 -11.50
N ILE A 154 -9.50 15.50 -10.60
CA ILE A 154 -10.04 15.47 -9.25
C ILE A 154 -9.15 16.33 -8.36
N SER A 155 -9.62 17.53 -8.01
CA SER A 155 -8.94 18.33 -6.98
C SER A 155 -9.28 17.77 -5.61
N PHE A 156 -8.30 17.24 -4.89
CA PHE A 156 -8.46 16.94 -3.48
C PHE A 156 -8.67 18.24 -2.70
N THR A 157 -9.66 18.26 -1.82
CA THR A 157 -9.91 19.39 -0.91
C THR A 157 -8.74 19.54 0.05
N GLY A 158 -8.02 20.66 -0.05
CA GLY A 158 -6.64 20.78 0.42
C GLY A 158 -5.70 20.36 -0.70
N LYS A 159 -5.11 21.33 -1.38
CA LYS A 159 -4.29 21.09 -2.55
C LYS A 159 -3.10 20.20 -2.16
N PRO A 160 -2.62 19.29 -3.02
CA PRO A 160 -1.30 18.66 -2.82
C PRO A 160 -0.18 19.71 -2.70
N GLU A 161 -0.43 20.91 -3.25
CA GLU A 161 0.40 22.10 -3.14
C GLU A 161 0.61 22.59 -1.70
N ASP A 162 -0.28 22.23 -0.78
CA ASP A 162 -0.26 22.68 0.61
C ASP A 162 0.75 21.91 1.49
N PHE A 163 1.41 20.86 0.96
CA PHE A 163 2.54 20.18 1.62
C PHE A 163 3.82 21.03 1.67
N PHE A 164 3.88 22.12 0.90
CA PHE A 164 5.04 23.00 0.78
C PHE A 164 4.90 24.31 1.55
N ALA A 165 3.74 24.58 2.14
CA ALA A 165 3.47 25.82 2.86
C ALA A 165 3.96 25.71 4.33
N LYS A 166 5.27 25.86 4.52
CA LYS A 166 5.82 26.22 5.82
C LYS A 166 5.43 27.67 6.12
N ASP A 167 4.76 27.90 7.25
CA ASP A 167 4.57 29.25 7.77
C ASP A 167 5.95 29.89 8.06
N LYS A 168 6.05 31.20 8.31
CA LYS A 168 7.33 31.88 8.61
C LYS A 168 8.12 31.25 9.78
N LYS A 169 7.46 30.39 10.56
CA LYS A 169 7.99 29.63 11.69
C LYS A 169 8.35 28.17 11.36
N GLN A 170 8.36 27.77 10.09
CA GLN A 170 8.52 26.39 9.61
C GLN A 170 7.48 25.38 10.13
N LEU A 171 6.37 25.86 10.68
CA LEU A 171 5.28 25.01 11.15
C LEU A 171 4.32 24.72 10.01
N TRP A 172 3.82 23.49 9.97
CA TRP A 172 2.79 23.05 9.05
C TRP A 172 1.51 23.83 9.36
N SER A 173 1.20 24.84 8.56
CA SER A 173 -0.03 25.62 8.76
C SER A 173 -1.21 24.90 8.10
N CYS A 174 -2.33 24.80 8.82
CA CYS A 174 -3.57 24.35 8.20
C CYS A 174 -3.98 25.34 7.12
N THR A 175 -4.39 24.81 5.97
CA THR A 175 -4.86 25.63 4.86
C THR A 175 -6.13 26.34 5.30
N LYS A 176 -6.38 27.56 4.79
CA LYS A 176 -7.59 28.32 5.16
C LYS A 176 -8.87 27.51 4.94
N PHE A 177 -8.87 26.63 3.94
CA PHE A 177 -9.96 25.70 3.67
C PHE A 177 -10.10 24.61 4.74
N ARG A 178 -9.02 23.91 5.12
CA ARG A 178 -9.06 22.95 6.24
C ARG A 178 -9.42 23.61 7.56
N GLN A 179 -8.99 24.86 7.76
CA GLN A 179 -9.35 25.63 8.94
C GLN A 179 -10.85 25.91 8.97
N GLN A 180 -11.46 26.22 7.82
CA GLN A 180 -12.91 26.37 7.69
C GLN A 180 -13.67 25.05 7.87
N ASP A 181 -13.17 23.94 7.35
CA ASP A 181 -13.81 22.64 7.59
C ASP A 181 -13.66 22.18 9.04
N LEU A 182 -12.53 22.45 9.67
CA LEU A 182 -12.31 22.16 11.08
C LEU A 182 -13.16 23.07 11.97
N THR A 183 -13.38 24.34 11.60
CA THR A 183 -14.33 25.20 12.31
C THR A 183 -15.77 24.76 12.09
N LYS A 184 -16.15 24.32 10.88
CA LYS A 184 -17.47 23.74 10.61
C LYS A 184 -17.69 22.43 11.38
N MET A 185 -16.73 21.52 11.36
CA MET A 185 -16.80 20.28 12.14
C MET A 185 -16.85 20.56 13.63
N ASN A 186 -16.07 21.52 14.12
CA ASN A 186 -16.19 21.98 15.50
C ASN A 186 -17.61 22.51 15.75
N GLN A 187 -18.16 23.36 14.90
CA GLN A 187 -19.53 23.88 15.03
C GLN A 187 -20.62 22.79 14.98
N LEU A 188 -20.37 21.68 14.29
CA LEU A 188 -21.28 20.52 14.24
C LEU A 188 -21.23 19.66 15.49
N ILE A 189 -20.16 19.74 16.30
CA ILE A 189 -20.11 19.06 17.60
C ILE A 189 -20.97 19.87 18.58
N ASP A 190 -22.14 19.32 18.87
CA ASP A 190 -23.11 19.82 19.84
C ASP A 190 -22.41 20.15 21.18
N PRO A 191 -22.74 21.26 21.84
CA PRO A 191 -21.99 21.73 23.02
C PRO A 191 -22.00 20.71 24.16
N ILE A 192 -23.02 19.85 24.25
CA ILE A 192 -23.11 18.75 25.22
C ILE A 192 -22.02 17.69 24.94
N SER A 193 -21.85 17.30 23.68
CA SER A 193 -20.83 16.33 23.27
C SER A 193 -19.41 16.84 23.56
N ARG A 194 -19.18 18.16 23.45
CA ARG A 194 -17.90 18.78 23.84
C ARG A 194 -17.63 18.66 25.34
N TRP A 195 -18.66 18.88 26.17
CA TRP A 195 -18.55 18.72 27.62
C TRP A 195 -18.26 17.28 28.01
N ILE A 196 -18.87 16.30 27.34
CA ILE A 196 -18.61 14.87 27.59
C ILE A 196 -17.16 14.52 27.25
N LEU A 197 -16.64 14.97 26.11
CA LEU A 197 -15.24 14.75 25.74
C LEU A 197 -14.27 15.41 26.73
N PHE A 198 -14.57 16.64 27.18
CA PHE A 198 -13.75 17.34 28.16
C PHE A 198 -13.77 16.64 29.52
N ALA A 199 -14.93 16.22 30.01
CA ALA A 199 -15.06 15.47 31.25
C ALA A 199 -14.31 14.14 31.18
N GLY A 200 -14.39 13.43 30.05
CA GLY A 200 -13.60 12.22 29.81
C GLY A 200 -12.09 12.47 29.85
N ALA A 201 -11.62 13.53 29.21
CA ALA A 201 -10.20 13.91 29.22
C ALA A 201 -9.71 14.24 30.65
N VAL A 202 -10.50 14.98 31.43
CA VAL A 202 -10.19 15.32 32.83
C VAL A 202 -10.12 14.07 33.69
N LEU A 203 -11.13 13.19 33.61
CA LEU A 203 -11.15 11.94 34.38
C LEU A 203 -9.97 11.02 34.02
N SER A 204 -9.64 10.90 32.73
CA SER A 204 -8.49 10.11 32.28
C SER A 204 -7.16 10.67 32.82
N SER A 205 -7.03 12.00 32.84
CA SER A 205 -5.83 12.67 33.34
C SER A 205 -5.68 12.48 34.85
N ILE A 206 -6.77 12.59 35.61
CA ILE A 206 -6.79 12.31 37.06
C ILE A 206 -6.40 10.84 37.32
N ALA A 207 -6.94 9.89 36.56
CA ALA A 207 -6.62 8.48 36.69
C ALA A 207 -5.11 8.21 36.44
N ILE A 208 -4.53 8.83 35.41
CA ILE A 208 -3.10 8.73 35.12
C ILE A 208 -2.26 9.31 36.27
N ILE A 209 -2.63 10.48 36.80
CA ILE A 209 -1.91 11.11 37.91
C ILE A 209 -2.00 10.24 39.18
N MET A 210 -3.16 9.68 39.47
CA MET A 210 -3.33 8.77 40.61
C MET A 210 -2.52 7.49 40.44
N ASP A 211 -2.46 6.91 39.23
CA ASP A 211 -1.62 5.74 38.95
C ASP A 211 -0.13 6.07 39.15
N LEU A 212 0.33 7.21 38.65
CA LEU A 212 1.71 7.67 38.83
C LEU A 212 2.04 7.93 40.31
N LYS A 213 1.12 8.53 41.06
CA LYS A 213 1.31 8.77 42.51
C LYS A 213 1.31 7.46 43.30
N ARG A 214 0.48 6.49 42.90
CA ARG A 214 0.45 5.15 43.50
C ARG A 214 1.77 4.43 43.28
N ARG A 215 2.33 4.47 42.06
CA ARG A 215 3.64 3.88 41.75
C ARG A 215 4.76 4.48 42.58
N ARG A 216 4.81 5.82 42.72
CA ARG A 216 5.80 6.48 43.60
C ARG A 216 5.72 6.03 45.06
N HIS A 217 4.52 5.95 45.63
CA HIS A 217 4.36 5.49 47.01
C HIS A 217 4.71 4.01 47.20
N SER A 218 4.50 3.16 46.19
CA SER A 218 4.94 1.76 46.23
C SER A 218 6.46 1.61 46.13
N ASP A 219 7.13 2.44 45.34
CA ASP A 219 8.59 2.44 45.24
C ASP A 219 9.24 2.95 46.55
N ASP A 220 8.70 4.01 47.17
CA ASP A 220 9.19 4.52 48.46
C ASP A 220 8.99 3.50 49.61
N ALA A 221 7.89 2.74 49.59
CA ALA A 221 7.62 1.71 50.60
C ALA A 221 8.54 0.47 50.46
N MET A 222 9.01 0.17 49.25
CA MET A 222 9.92 -0.95 49.00
C MET A 222 11.35 -0.63 49.49
N VAL A 223 11.76 0.64 49.41
CA VAL A 223 13.07 1.10 49.90
C VAL A 223 13.15 1.02 51.43
N THR A 224 12.08 1.38 52.15
CA THR A 224 12.07 1.29 53.63
C THR A 224 12.18 -0.14 54.16
N VAL A 225 11.60 -1.13 53.48
CA VAL A 225 11.68 -2.54 53.92
C VAL A 225 13.08 -3.14 53.66
N LEU A 226 13.77 -2.68 52.62
CA LEU A 226 15.14 -3.11 52.31
C LEU A 226 16.18 -2.53 53.29
N ASP A 227 16.00 -1.29 53.75
CA ASP A 227 16.88 -0.68 54.75
C ASP A 227 16.72 -1.33 56.13
N ASP A 228 15.49 -1.67 56.55
CA ASP A 228 15.24 -2.36 57.83
C ASP A 228 15.82 -3.78 57.85
N LEU A 229 15.75 -4.52 56.73
CA LEU A 229 16.36 -5.85 56.61
C LEU A 229 17.90 -5.83 56.55
N TYR A 230 18.50 -4.74 56.06
CA TYR A 230 19.96 -4.60 55.99
C TYR A 230 20.59 -4.18 57.33
N ILE A 231 19.82 -3.55 58.22
CA ILE A 231 20.27 -3.21 59.57
C ILE A 231 20.24 -4.45 60.48
N GLU A 232 19.24 -5.32 60.35
CA GLU A 232 19.14 -6.56 61.14
C GLU A 232 20.26 -7.57 60.82
N SER A 233 20.75 -7.63 59.58
CA SER A 233 21.81 -8.59 59.18
C SER A 233 23.24 -8.19 59.61
N LYS A 234 23.41 -7.08 60.32
CA LYS A 234 24.73 -6.55 60.72
C LYS A 234 24.98 -6.57 62.23
N THR A 235 24.04 -7.10 62.99
CA THR A 235 24.05 -7.17 64.46
C THR A 235 24.25 -8.58 65.03
N ASP A 236 24.56 -9.57 64.19
CA ASP A 236 25.04 -10.90 64.60
C ASP A 236 26.53 -11.08 64.29
#